data_AF-A0A6A2ZSW5-F1
#
_entry.id   AF-A0A6A2ZSW5-F1
#
_cell.length_a   1.000
_cell.length_b   1.000
_cell.length_c   1.000
_cell.angle_alpha   90.00
_cell.angle_beta   90.00
_cell.angle_gamma   90.00
#
_symmetry.space_group_name_H-M   'P 1'
#
loop_
_entity.id
_entity.type
_entity.pdbx_description
1 polymer ?
#
loop_
_entity_poly.entity_id
_entity_poly.type
_entity_poly.pdbx_seq_one_letter_code
_entity_poly.pdbx_strand_id
1 'polypeptide(L)'
;MKEAQMAIPDLFRCPISLDLFSDPVTLSTGQTYDRSSIQKWFAYGNLTCPVSMQKLHDPSLVPNHNLRHLIQQWLQMSHRFDPDYSTTIDPLLDMKRCLESPQASLLEKLQILENIRVSMDETPSKIPLLLQIGLLPLVVQLLLGNSDPGFSEKLLSCILKLMSFGEFGSLNMLKEESMMESFVVLFENGTAMIKQSLCQFVGAISASSETRELCSMIGKNHRFLHRLVGLILHNSEMTEAGIEAVSALCRLESNREELVQQGLINGLVTYILNSETKERSSAARAMATMEQVLGMERGKEELIKDPGGVKAAVKMVFRVSDHEGSESALNSLIMVL
;
A
#
# COMPACT_ATOMS: atom_id res chain seq x y z
N MET A 1 33.84 -11.23 26.26
CA MET A 1 32.68 -10.50 25.69
C MET A 1 31.49 -11.45 25.80
N LYS A 2 30.48 -11.12 26.61
CA LYS A 2 29.31 -11.98 26.83
C LYS A 2 28.30 -11.71 25.71
N GLU A 3 28.02 -12.73 24.90
CA GLU A 3 26.92 -12.77 23.95
C GLU A 3 25.60 -12.57 24.71
N ALA A 4 24.77 -11.64 24.24
CA ALA A 4 23.41 -11.49 24.75
C ALA A 4 22.50 -12.48 24.01
N GLN A 5 22.43 -13.71 24.50
CA GLN A 5 21.33 -14.63 24.14
C GLN A 5 20.02 -13.97 24.61
N MET A 6 19.12 -13.68 23.66
CA MET A 6 17.76 -13.27 24.01
C MET A 6 17.09 -14.38 24.81
N ALA A 7 16.91 -14.15 26.11
CA ALA A 7 16.23 -15.10 26.99
C ALA A 7 14.75 -15.21 26.56
N ILE A 8 14.23 -16.45 26.48
CA ILE A 8 12.81 -16.71 26.20
C ILE A 8 11.96 -15.94 27.23
N PRO A 9 11.02 -15.07 26.81
CA PRO A 9 10.12 -14.37 27.71
C PRO A 9 9.34 -15.35 28.59
N ASP A 10 9.17 -15.02 29.88
CA ASP A 10 8.53 -15.90 30.86
C ASP A 10 7.09 -16.29 30.45
N LEU A 11 6.40 -15.42 29.73
CA LEU A 11 5.05 -15.67 29.20
C LEU A 11 4.99 -16.84 28.21
N PHE A 12 6.11 -17.20 27.57
CA PHE A 12 6.20 -18.28 26.59
C PHE A 12 6.79 -19.56 27.16
N ARG A 13 7.05 -19.61 28.47
CA ARG A 13 7.62 -20.78 29.14
C ARG A 13 6.52 -21.63 29.76
N CYS A 14 6.62 -22.94 29.57
CA CYS A 14 5.78 -23.88 30.27
C CYS A 14 6.15 -23.91 31.76
N PRO A 15 5.19 -23.79 32.70
CA PRO A 15 5.49 -23.80 34.13
C PRO A 15 6.07 -25.11 34.67
N ILE A 16 5.94 -26.22 33.92
CA ILE A 16 6.47 -27.53 34.32
C ILE A 16 7.89 -27.73 33.79
N SER A 17 8.11 -27.57 32.49
CA SER A 17 9.42 -27.80 31.86
C SER A 17 10.34 -26.59 31.91
N LEU A 18 9.79 -25.39 32.12
CA LEU A 18 10.48 -24.09 32.03
C LEU A 18 11.05 -23.75 30.63
N ASP A 19 10.69 -24.57 29.65
CA ASP A 19 11.04 -24.44 28.23
C ASP A 19 9.90 -23.78 27.44
N LEU A 20 10.21 -23.35 26.20
CA LEU A 20 9.24 -22.78 25.27
C LEU A 20 8.08 -23.76 25.02
N PHE A 21 6.84 -23.26 25.04
CA PHE A 21 5.68 -24.09 24.66
C PHE A 21 5.81 -24.56 23.19
N SER A 22 5.71 -25.88 22.98
CA SER A 22 5.65 -26.47 21.64
C SER A 22 4.20 -26.72 21.21
N ASP A 23 3.36 -27.21 22.13
CA ASP A 23 1.93 -27.39 21.93
C ASP A 23 1.16 -26.95 23.20
N PRO A 24 0.87 -25.64 23.35
CA PRO A 24 0.25 -25.11 24.56
C PRO A 24 -1.22 -25.56 24.70
N VAL A 25 -1.55 -26.11 25.86
CA VAL A 25 -2.89 -26.56 26.24
C VAL A 25 -3.31 -26.01 27.60
N THR A 26 -4.57 -25.64 27.73
CA THR A 26 -5.14 -25.02 28.93
C THR A 26 -6.02 -26.02 29.68
N LEU A 27 -5.85 -26.08 31.00
CA LEU A 27 -6.72 -26.83 31.91
C LEU A 27 -8.00 -26.05 32.24
N SER A 28 -8.99 -26.74 32.81
CA SER A 28 -10.22 -26.11 33.35
C SER A 28 -9.96 -25.02 34.40
N THR A 29 -8.79 -25.03 35.05
CA THR A 29 -8.35 -23.98 35.99
C THR A 29 -7.82 -22.72 35.29
N GLY A 30 -7.79 -22.66 33.96
CA GLY A 30 -7.27 -21.54 33.17
C GLY A 30 -5.74 -21.49 33.03
N GLN A 31 -5.00 -22.45 33.60
CA GLN A 31 -3.54 -22.52 33.52
C GLN A 31 -3.10 -23.27 32.26
N THR A 32 -2.06 -22.78 31.59
CA THR A 32 -1.56 -23.33 30.32
C THR A 32 -0.25 -24.08 30.52
N TYR A 33 -0.14 -25.26 29.91
CA TYR A 33 1.02 -26.17 29.96
C TYR A 33 1.37 -26.66 28.57
N ASP A 34 2.60 -27.13 28.38
CA ASP A 34 2.91 -27.92 27.18
C ASP A 34 2.20 -29.27 27.28
N ARG A 35 1.57 -29.72 26.17
CA ARG A 35 0.79 -30.96 26.16
C ARG A 35 1.59 -32.14 26.66
N SER A 36 2.84 -32.27 26.24
CA SER A 36 3.70 -33.40 26.63
C SER A 36 4.01 -33.39 28.13
N SER A 37 4.21 -32.21 28.71
CA SER A 37 4.53 -32.02 30.13
C SER A 37 3.33 -32.32 31.03
N ILE A 38 2.14 -31.81 30.70
CA ILE A 38 0.95 -32.04 31.53
C ILE A 38 0.40 -33.46 31.39
N GLN A 39 0.55 -34.09 30.21
CA GLN A 39 0.20 -35.50 30.03
C GLN A 39 1.10 -36.42 30.87
N LYS A 40 2.41 -36.14 30.95
CA LYS A 40 3.32 -36.86 31.85
C LYS A 40 2.91 -36.68 33.31
N TRP A 41 2.57 -35.46 33.73
CA TRP A 41 2.10 -35.18 35.09
C TRP A 41 0.89 -36.03 35.48
N PHE A 42 -0.09 -36.16 34.58
CA PHE A 42 -1.27 -37.02 34.77
C PHE A 42 -0.91 -38.52 34.74
N ALA A 43 0.02 -38.93 33.88
CA ALA A 43 0.48 -40.33 33.81
C ALA A 43 1.17 -40.80 35.10
N TYR A 44 1.78 -39.88 35.87
CA TYR A 44 2.30 -40.16 37.21
C TYR A 44 1.22 -40.23 38.31
N GLY A 45 -0.07 -40.16 37.96
CA GLY A 45 -1.18 -40.29 38.89
C GLY A 45 -1.62 -38.98 39.55
N ASN A 46 -1.08 -37.84 39.13
CA ASN A 46 -1.44 -36.55 39.70
C ASN A 46 -2.71 -36.00 39.03
N LEU A 47 -3.76 -35.73 39.82
CA LEU A 47 -5.01 -35.10 39.35
C LEU A 47 -5.20 -33.68 39.90
N THR A 48 -4.09 -32.98 40.09
CA THR A 48 -4.05 -31.59 40.57
C THR A 48 -3.39 -30.71 39.53
N CYS A 49 -3.82 -29.46 39.45
CA CYS A 49 -3.16 -28.43 38.65
C CYS A 49 -1.80 -28.08 39.29
N PRO A 50 -0.67 -28.20 38.56
CA PRO A 50 0.67 -27.97 39.12
C PRO A 50 0.89 -26.58 39.71
N VAL A 51 0.26 -25.55 39.14
CA VAL A 51 0.47 -24.14 39.56
C VAL A 51 -0.56 -23.70 40.59
N SER A 52 -1.85 -23.98 40.35
CA SER A 52 -2.91 -23.54 41.27
C SER A 52 -3.14 -24.49 42.45
N MET A 53 -2.54 -25.69 42.42
CA MET A 53 -2.75 -26.77 43.39
C MET A 53 -4.22 -27.21 43.54
N GLN A 54 -5.10 -26.81 42.61
CA GLN A 54 -6.51 -27.18 42.62
C GLN A 54 -6.71 -28.59 42.08
N LYS A 55 -7.63 -29.35 42.69
CA LYS A 55 -8.00 -30.69 42.22
C LYS A 55 -8.81 -30.57 40.91
N LEU A 56 -8.41 -31.33 39.90
CA LEU A 56 -9.06 -31.33 38.59
C LEU A 56 -10.24 -32.30 38.61
N HIS A 57 -11.44 -31.78 38.36
CA HIS A 57 -12.65 -32.60 38.20
C HIS A 57 -12.78 -33.17 36.78
N ASP A 58 -12.15 -32.51 35.81
CA ASP A 58 -12.08 -32.92 34.40
C ASP A 58 -10.63 -32.75 33.90
N PRO A 59 -9.95 -33.82 33.45
CA PRO A 59 -8.60 -33.78 32.90
C PRO A 59 -8.55 -33.39 31.41
N SER A 60 -9.63 -32.81 30.85
CA SER A 60 -9.65 -32.32 29.47
C SER A 60 -8.59 -31.25 29.20
N LEU A 61 -7.98 -31.33 28.01
CA LEU A 61 -6.93 -30.42 27.55
C LEU A 61 -7.46 -29.62 26.36
N VAL A 62 -7.64 -28.32 26.54
CA VAL A 62 -8.10 -27.41 25.48
C VAL A 62 -6.89 -26.76 24.80
N PRO A 63 -6.69 -26.89 23.47
CA PRO A 63 -5.58 -26.23 22.78
C PRO A 63 -5.64 -24.70 22.91
N ASN A 64 -4.51 -24.07 23.23
CA ASN A 64 -4.40 -22.61 23.32
C ASN A 64 -3.81 -22.04 22.02
N HIS A 65 -4.67 -21.88 21.01
CA HIS A 65 -4.26 -21.41 19.68
C HIS A 65 -3.72 -19.97 19.69
N ASN A 66 -4.22 -19.11 20.58
CA ASN A 66 -3.74 -17.72 20.72
C ASN A 66 -2.28 -17.69 21.19
N LEU A 67 -1.95 -18.45 22.25
CA LEU A 67 -0.57 -18.51 22.74
C LEU A 67 0.36 -19.15 21.70
N ARG A 68 -0.11 -20.19 20.99
CA ARG A 68 0.65 -20.79 19.89
C ARG A 68 0.92 -19.78 18.77
N HIS A 69 -0.06 -18.97 18.40
CA HIS A 69 0.10 -17.92 17.39
C HIS A 69 1.07 -16.82 17.83
N LEU A 70 0.97 -16.34 19.09
CA LEU A 70 1.89 -15.34 19.64
C LEU A 70 3.34 -15.86 19.72
N ILE A 71 3.53 -17.13 20.10
CA ILE A 71 4.85 -17.77 20.11
C ILE A 71 5.36 -17.93 18.69
N GLN A 72 4.53 -18.26 17.72
CA GLN A 72 4.93 -18.32 16.31
C GLN A 72 5.34 -16.94 15.78
N GLN A 73 4.62 -15.87 16.11
CA GLN A 73 5.00 -14.50 15.77
C GLN A 73 6.32 -14.10 16.45
N TRP A 74 6.50 -14.45 17.73
CA TRP A 74 7.74 -14.22 18.44
C TRP A 74 8.90 -15.02 17.84
N LEU A 75 8.69 -16.28 17.47
CA LEU A 75 9.67 -17.12 16.78
C LEU A 75 10.00 -16.57 15.38
N GLN A 76 9.02 -16.05 14.65
CA GLN A 76 9.24 -15.34 13.39
C GLN A 76 9.95 -14.00 13.56
N MET A 77 9.87 -13.39 14.75
CA MET A 77 10.67 -12.23 15.13
C MET A 77 12.05 -12.63 15.66
N SER A 78 12.21 -13.79 16.29
CA SER A 78 13.46 -14.27 16.89
C SER A 78 14.34 -15.02 15.90
N HIS A 79 13.77 -15.69 14.88
CA HIS A 79 14.48 -16.15 13.68
C HIS A 79 14.94 -14.98 12.78
N ARG A 80 14.61 -13.74 13.13
CA ARG A 80 15.26 -12.51 12.61
C ARG A 80 16.58 -12.19 13.35
N PHE A 81 16.98 -13.02 14.31
CA PHE A 81 18.23 -12.92 15.07
C PHE A 81 19.04 -14.23 15.01
N ASP A 82 19.00 -14.91 13.86
CA ASP A 82 19.99 -15.94 13.52
C ASP A 82 21.34 -15.25 13.21
N PRO A 83 22.51 -15.83 13.51
CA PRO A 83 23.81 -15.23 13.18
C PRO A 83 24.04 -15.00 11.66
N ASP A 84 23.26 -15.65 10.80
CA ASP A 84 23.24 -15.38 9.34
C ASP A 84 22.44 -14.13 8.93
N TYR A 85 21.70 -13.50 9.86
CA TYR A 85 20.95 -12.27 9.62
C TYR A 85 21.85 -11.01 9.65
N SER A 86 23.01 -11.08 10.32
CA SER A 86 24.00 -9.99 10.34
C SER A 86 24.70 -9.81 9.00
N THR A 87 24.96 -10.89 8.26
CA THR A 87 25.69 -10.85 6.98
C THR A 87 24.85 -10.33 5.80
N THR A 88 23.52 -10.31 5.90
CA THR A 88 22.62 -9.79 4.85
C THR A 88 22.12 -8.36 5.11
N ILE A 89 22.02 -7.92 6.36
CA ILE A 89 21.71 -6.52 6.68
C ILE A 89 22.89 -5.60 6.37
N ASP A 90 24.13 -6.02 6.66
CA ASP A 90 25.31 -5.19 6.43
C ASP A 90 25.39 -4.69 4.97
N PRO A 91 25.25 -5.54 3.93
CA PRO A 91 25.21 -5.08 2.53
C PRO A 91 24.06 -4.12 2.22
N LEU A 92 22.86 -4.34 2.78
CA LEU A 92 21.70 -3.47 2.53
C LEU A 92 21.84 -2.13 3.22
N LEU A 93 22.43 -2.12 4.41
CA LEU A 93 22.72 -0.92 5.17
C LEU A 93 23.84 -0.12 4.50
N ASP A 94 24.85 -0.79 3.94
CA ASP A 94 25.89 -0.15 3.13
C ASP A 94 25.32 0.48 1.86
N MET A 95 24.42 -0.23 1.15
CA MET A 95 23.69 0.32 0.01
C MET A 95 22.88 1.58 0.41
N LYS A 96 22.17 1.52 1.54
CA LYS A 96 21.43 2.67 2.08
C LYS A 96 22.37 3.84 2.39
N ARG A 97 23.49 3.60 3.05
CA ARG A 97 24.50 4.62 3.39
C ARG A 97 25.11 5.26 2.14
N CYS A 98 25.35 4.48 1.09
CA CYS A 98 25.82 5.01 -0.20
C CYS A 98 24.78 5.95 -0.85
N LEU A 99 23.49 5.60 -0.79
CA LEU A 99 22.42 6.47 -1.29
C LEU A 99 22.29 7.77 -0.49
N GLU A 100 22.46 7.70 0.83
CA GLU A 100 22.43 8.85 1.75
C GLU A 100 23.66 9.76 1.60
N SER A 101 24.81 9.21 1.18
CA SER A 101 26.04 9.98 1.09
C SER A 101 25.89 11.14 0.08
N PRO A 102 26.14 12.39 0.50
CA PRO A 102 26.19 13.52 -0.41
C PRO A 102 27.44 13.52 -1.29
N GLN A 103 28.48 12.74 -0.92
CA GLN A 103 29.71 12.60 -1.70
C GLN A 103 29.59 11.57 -2.83
N ALA A 104 28.62 10.66 -2.76
CA ALA A 104 28.39 9.67 -3.80
C ALA A 104 27.88 10.35 -5.09
N SER A 105 28.53 10.02 -6.21
CA SER A 105 28.16 10.47 -7.54
C SER A 105 26.79 9.92 -7.97
N LEU A 106 26.16 10.59 -8.93
CA LEU A 106 24.90 10.12 -9.52
C LEU A 106 25.03 8.70 -10.10
N LEU A 107 26.17 8.40 -10.72
CA LEU A 107 26.45 7.09 -11.31
C LEU A 107 26.53 5.99 -10.23
N GLU A 108 27.19 6.27 -9.11
CA GLU A 108 27.24 5.33 -7.98
C GLU A 108 25.85 5.09 -7.40
N LYS A 109 25.05 6.15 -7.21
CA LYS A 109 23.67 6.03 -6.72
C LYS A 109 22.79 5.22 -7.68
N LEU A 110 22.94 5.42 -8.99
CA LEU A 110 22.25 4.62 -10.01
C LEU A 110 22.62 3.14 -9.93
N GLN A 111 23.92 2.83 -9.80
CA GLN A 111 24.38 1.45 -9.68
C GLN A 111 23.83 0.77 -8.42
N ILE A 112 23.79 1.49 -7.30
CA ILE A 112 23.21 0.97 -6.05
C ILE A 112 21.70 0.74 -6.19
N LEU A 113 20.95 1.67 -6.80
CA LEU A 113 19.52 1.46 -7.07
C LEU A 113 19.27 0.26 -7.96
N GLU A 114 20.11 0.04 -8.97
CA GLU A 114 20.01 -1.13 -9.85
C GLU A 114 20.28 -2.43 -9.08
N ASN A 115 21.27 -2.46 -8.20
CA ASN A 115 21.53 -3.61 -7.32
C ASN A 115 20.36 -3.89 -6.37
N ILE A 116 19.76 -2.84 -5.79
CA ILE A 116 18.56 -2.97 -4.94
C ILE A 116 17.40 -3.53 -5.76
N ARG A 117 17.19 -3.03 -6.99
CA ARG A 117 16.15 -3.53 -7.89
C ARG A 117 16.31 -5.01 -8.19
N VAL A 118 17.50 -5.44 -8.59
CA VAL A 118 17.82 -6.86 -8.86
C VAL A 118 17.56 -7.69 -7.60
N SER A 119 18.00 -7.22 -6.43
CA SER A 119 17.76 -7.91 -5.15
C SER A 119 16.26 -8.07 -4.82
N MET A 120 15.44 -7.05 -5.11
CA MET A 120 13.99 -7.11 -4.94
C MET A 120 13.32 -8.08 -5.92
N ASP A 121 13.82 -8.18 -7.16
CA ASP A 121 13.28 -9.08 -8.18
C ASP A 121 13.66 -10.54 -7.95
N GLU A 122 14.91 -10.81 -7.56
CA GLU A 122 15.39 -12.17 -7.25
C GLU A 122 14.84 -12.68 -5.91
N THR A 123 14.70 -11.80 -4.92
CA THR A 123 14.30 -12.16 -3.56
C THR A 123 13.26 -11.18 -3.00
N PRO A 124 11.98 -11.28 -3.42
CA PRO A 124 10.92 -10.41 -2.91
C PRO A 124 10.75 -10.45 -1.38
N SER A 125 11.15 -11.55 -0.73
CA SER A 125 11.16 -11.69 0.73
C SER A 125 12.06 -10.68 1.46
N LYS A 126 12.99 -10.00 0.76
CA LYS A 126 13.83 -8.93 1.32
C LYS A 126 13.15 -7.56 1.38
N ILE A 127 12.02 -7.35 0.69
CA ILE A 127 11.35 -6.04 0.67
C ILE A 127 10.91 -5.56 2.06
N PRO A 128 10.35 -6.40 2.95
CA PRO A 128 10.07 -5.98 4.34
C PRO A 128 11.31 -5.50 5.09
N LEU A 129 12.49 -6.10 4.81
CA LEU A 129 13.74 -5.67 5.42
C LEU A 129 14.18 -4.30 4.86
N LEU A 130 14.04 -4.08 3.55
CA LEU A 130 14.30 -2.77 2.92
C LEU A 130 13.38 -1.67 3.47
N LEU A 131 12.12 -1.99 3.74
CA LEU A 131 11.17 -1.09 4.40
C LEU A 131 11.60 -0.81 5.84
N GLN A 132 11.95 -1.85 6.60
CA GLN A 132 12.40 -1.73 7.99
C GLN A 132 13.66 -0.87 8.16
N ILE A 133 14.61 -0.94 7.22
CA ILE A 133 15.80 -0.06 7.26
C ILE A 133 15.51 1.37 6.82
N GLY A 134 14.26 1.70 6.44
CA GLY A 134 13.86 3.04 6.02
C GLY A 134 14.26 3.39 4.58
N LEU A 135 14.33 2.41 3.68
CA LEU A 135 14.66 2.68 2.28
C LEU A 135 13.57 3.51 1.58
N LEU A 136 12.29 3.21 1.83
CA LEU A 136 11.17 3.93 1.20
C LEU A 136 11.22 5.46 1.43
N PRO A 137 11.28 5.98 2.68
CA PRO A 137 11.37 7.42 2.90
C PRO A 137 12.65 8.03 2.30
N LEU A 138 13.78 7.31 2.32
CA LEU A 138 15.03 7.77 1.70
C LEU A 138 14.89 7.95 0.18
N VAL A 139 14.35 6.95 -0.52
CA VAL A 139 14.20 6.98 -1.98
C VAL A 139 13.21 8.07 -2.40
N VAL A 140 12.15 8.31 -1.62
CA VAL A 140 11.23 9.44 -1.82
C VAL A 140 11.93 10.79 -1.63
N GLN A 141 12.74 10.95 -0.58
CA GLN A 141 13.53 12.17 -0.38
C GLN A 141 14.50 12.43 -1.54
N LEU A 142 15.19 11.39 -2.02
CA LEU A 142 16.08 11.50 -3.18
C LEU A 142 15.34 11.89 -4.45
N LEU A 143 14.13 11.36 -4.65
CA LEU A 143 13.30 11.69 -5.82
C LEU A 143 12.93 13.18 -5.83
N LEU A 144 12.50 13.71 -4.69
CA LEU A 144 12.04 15.09 -4.57
C LEU A 144 13.18 16.12 -4.50
N GLY A 145 14.41 15.65 -4.25
CA GLY A 145 15.62 16.47 -4.21
C GLY A 145 16.46 16.43 -5.48
N ASN A 146 16.07 15.68 -6.51
CA ASN A 146 16.82 15.53 -7.76
C ASN A 146 16.01 16.03 -8.97
N SER A 147 16.69 16.51 -10.01
CA SER A 147 16.08 17.00 -11.25
C SER A 147 16.43 16.16 -12.48
N ASP A 148 17.31 15.16 -12.33
CA ASP A 148 17.68 14.24 -13.41
C ASP A 148 16.52 13.29 -13.73
N PRO A 149 15.97 13.31 -14.96
CA PRO A 149 14.83 12.48 -15.32
C PRO A 149 15.13 10.98 -15.28
N GLY A 150 16.32 10.57 -15.72
CA GLY A 150 16.71 9.15 -15.76
C GLY A 150 16.82 8.54 -14.37
N PHE A 151 17.39 9.29 -13.42
CA PHE A 151 17.44 8.91 -12.02
C PHE A 151 16.06 8.89 -11.37
N SER A 152 15.23 9.90 -11.66
CA SER A 152 13.85 9.99 -11.15
C SER A 152 12.99 8.80 -11.58
N GLU A 153 13.11 8.35 -12.83
CA GLU A 153 12.42 7.16 -13.34
C GLU A 153 12.84 5.88 -12.59
N LYS A 154 14.14 5.72 -12.31
CA LYS A 154 14.67 4.58 -11.54
C LYS A 154 14.21 4.61 -10.08
N LEU A 155 14.21 5.78 -9.44
CA LEU A 155 13.70 5.97 -8.09
C LEU A 155 12.21 5.65 -8.01
N LEU A 156 11.40 6.15 -8.94
CA LEU A 156 9.96 5.87 -9.00
C LEU A 156 9.66 4.39 -9.19
N SER A 157 10.40 3.72 -10.08
CA SER A 157 10.29 2.26 -10.25
C SER A 157 10.60 1.51 -8.94
N CYS A 158 11.63 1.94 -8.21
CA CYS A 158 11.97 1.39 -6.89
C CYS A 158 10.85 1.63 -5.87
N ILE A 159 10.32 2.85 -5.77
CA ILE A 159 9.22 3.23 -4.87
C ILE A 159 7.99 2.35 -5.11
N LEU A 160 7.53 2.23 -6.36
CA LEU A 160 6.35 1.44 -6.68
C LEU A 160 6.53 -0.05 -6.34
N LYS A 161 7.75 -0.59 -6.51
CA LYS A 161 8.06 -1.97 -6.11
C LYS A 161 7.99 -2.14 -4.59
N LEU A 162 8.57 -1.21 -3.82
CA LEU A 162 8.52 -1.23 -2.36
C LEU A 162 7.07 -1.13 -1.84
N MET A 163 6.25 -0.30 -2.48
CA MET A 163 4.83 -0.10 -2.12
C MET A 163 3.96 -1.34 -2.32
N SER A 164 4.40 -2.34 -3.10
CA SER A 164 3.66 -3.60 -3.27
C SER A 164 3.48 -4.41 -1.98
N PHE A 165 4.21 -4.07 -0.91
CA PHE A 165 4.13 -4.70 0.41
C PHE A 165 3.18 -3.98 1.39
N GLY A 166 2.62 -2.84 1.00
CA GLY A 166 1.51 -2.22 1.72
C GLY A 166 1.87 -1.35 2.93
N GLU A 167 3.15 -1.09 3.22
CA GLU A 167 3.55 -0.14 4.26
C GLU A 167 3.67 1.28 3.68
N PHE A 168 2.78 2.17 4.11
CA PHE A 168 2.69 3.53 3.55
C PHE A 168 2.93 4.65 4.57
N GLY A 169 3.00 4.35 5.86
CA GLY A 169 3.09 5.35 6.93
C GLY A 169 4.19 6.40 6.75
N SER A 170 5.36 6.01 6.23
CA SER A 170 6.48 6.93 5.97
C SER A 170 6.21 7.96 4.87
N LEU A 171 5.27 7.68 3.96
CA LEU A 171 4.90 8.60 2.87
C LEU A 171 4.18 9.86 3.37
N ASN A 172 3.71 9.88 4.62
CA ASN A 172 3.14 11.07 5.25
C ASN A 172 4.15 12.24 5.35
N MET A 173 5.44 12.00 5.12
CA MET A 173 6.44 13.06 4.91
C MET A 173 6.09 14.00 3.74
N LEU A 174 5.32 13.54 2.75
CA LEU A 174 4.82 14.36 1.64
C LEU A 174 3.83 15.44 2.06
N LYS A 175 3.32 15.41 3.31
CA LYS A 175 2.45 16.47 3.84
C LYS A 175 3.22 17.77 4.10
N GLU A 176 4.55 17.72 4.18
CA GLU A 176 5.38 18.90 4.27
C GLU A 176 5.24 19.75 3.00
N GLU A 177 5.08 21.07 3.16
CA GLU A 177 4.80 22.00 2.06
C GLU A 177 5.87 21.95 0.96
N SER A 178 7.15 21.91 1.33
CA SER A 178 8.28 21.80 0.40
C SER A 178 8.25 20.49 -0.39
N MET A 179 7.92 19.38 0.26
CA MET A 179 7.86 18.06 -0.35
C MET A 179 6.68 17.95 -1.31
N MET A 180 5.52 18.51 -0.93
CA MET A 180 4.35 18.61 -1.80
C MET A 180 4.67 19.47 -3.03
N GLU A 181 5.32 20.62 -2.86
CA GLU A 181 5.71 21.46 -4.00
C GLU A 181 6.67 20.72 -4.95
N SER A 182 7.70 20.05 -4.43
CA SER A 182 8.58 19.22 -5.25
C SER A 182 7.83 18.11 -5.99
N PHE A 183 6.85 17.47 -5.35
CA PHE A 183 6.02 16.44 -5.97
C PHE A 183 5.19 17.01 -7.14
N VAL A 184 4.60 18.19 -6.96
CA VAL A 184 3.84 18.87 -8.03
C VAL A 184 4.74 19.29 -9.19
N VAL A 185 5.90 19.88 -8.90
CA VAL A 185 6.89 20.29 -9.92
C VAL A 185 7.42 19.09 -10.70
N LEU A 186 7.67 17.96 -10.02
CA LEU A 186 8.08 16.71 -10.66
C LEU A 186 6.98 16.18 -11.60
N PHE A 187 5.72 16.25 -11.19
CA PHE A 187 4.60 15.86 -12.05
C PHE A 187 4.44 16.79 -13.27
N GLU A 188 4.60 18.10 -13.08
CA GLU A 188 4.48 19.10 -14.15
C GLU A 188 5.55 18.92 -15.24
N ASN A 189 6.81 18.77 -14.81
CA ASN A 189 7.99 18.76 -15.69
C ASN A 189 8.50 17.36 -16.04
N GLY A 190 7.91 16.31 -15.46
CA GLY A 190 8.32 14.93 -15.69
C GLY A 190 8.05 14.43 -17.10
N THR A 191 8.82 13.42 -17.50
CA THR A 191 8.60 12.61 -18.71
C THR A 191 7.25 11.88 -18.64
N ALA A 192 6.81 11.30 -19.76
CA ALA A 192 5.62 10.45 -19.79
C ALA A 192 5.69 9.31 -18.75
N MET A 193 6.86 8.68 -18.63
CA MET A 193 7.13 7.60 -17.67
C MET A 193 7.07 8.07 -16.21
N ILE A 194 7.61 9.25 -15.91
CA ILE A 194 7.51 9.86 -14.58
C ILE A 194 6.04 10.12 -14.23
N LYS A 195 5.29 10.75 -15.15
CA LYS A 195 3.85 11.01 -14.97
C LYS A 195 3.06 9.73 -14.77
N GLN A 196 3.36 8.67 -15.52
CA GLN A 196 2.77 7.34 -15.33
C GLN A 196 2.99 6.83 -13.91
N SER A 197 4.24 6.85 -13.47
CA SER A 197 4.66 6.28 -12.20
C SER A 197 4.07 7.08 -11.03
N LEU A 198 3.95 8.39 -11.17
CA LEU A 198 3.29 9.25 -10.18
C LEU A 198 1.77 9.03 -10.14
N CYS A 199 1.12 8.76 -11.27
CA CYS A 199 -0.29 8.37 -11.28
C CYS A 199 -0.50 7.03 -10.55
N GLN A 200 0.37 6.04 -10.80
CA GLN A 200 0.35 4.75 -10.08
C GLN A 200 0.63 4.94 -8.59
N PHE A 201 1.57 5.81 -8.24
CA PHE A 201 1.86 6.18 -6.85
C PHE A 201 0.60 6.72 -6.16
N VAL A 202 -0.09 7.69 -6.78
CA VAL A 202 -1.36 8.25 -6.30
C VAL A 202 -2.44 7.16 -6.15
N GLY A 203 -2.55 6.26 -7.12
CA GLY A 203 -3.46 5.13 -7.09
C GLY A 203 -3.23 4.24 -5.86
N ALA A 204 -1.97 3.89 -5.61
CA ALA A 204 -1.56 3.04 -4.50
C ALA A 204 -1.78 3.70 -3.13
N ILE A 205 -1.35 4.95 -2.93
CA ILE A 205 -1.57 5.64 -1.64
C ILE A 205 -3.05 5.89 -1.37
N SER A 206 -3.88 6.06 -2.40
CA SER A 206 -5.32 6.25 -2.23
C SER A 206 -6.05 4.98 -1.78
N ALA A 207 -5.40 3.81 -1.89
CA ALA A 207 -5.96 2.54 -1.43
C ALA A 207 -5.72 2.26 0.06
N SER A 208 -4.79 2.98 0.71
CA SER A 208 -4.44 2.77 2.12
C SER A 208 -5.10 3.81 3.03
N SER A 209 -5.56 3.36 4.20
CA SER A 209 -6.04 4.25 5.26
C SER A 209 -4.92 5.08 5.90
N GLU A 210 -3.66 4.61 5.89
CA GLU A 210 -2.51 5.30 6.48
C GLU A 210 -2.18 6.62 5.78
N THR A 211 -2.51 6.71 4.49
CA THR A 211 -2.25 7.85 3.62
C THR A 211 -3.50 8.64 3.27
N ARG A 212 -4.63 8.40 3.96
CA ARG A 212 -5.91 9.07 3.70
C ARG A 212 -5.82 10.60 3.75
N GLU A 213 -5.16 11.13 4.79
CA GLU A 213 -4.96 12.58 4.92
C GLU A 213 -4.06 13.15 3.82
N LEU A 214 -2.98 12.44 3.46
CA LEU A 214 -2.12 12.82 2.35
C LEU A 214 -2.92 12.88 1.03
N CYS A 215 -3.77 11.88 0.77
CA CYS A 215 -4.64 11.86 -0.41
C CYS A 215 -5.66 13.01 -0.40
N SER A 216 -6.13 13.45 0.76
CA SER A 216 -6.96 14.65 0.88
C SER A 216 -6.17 15.93 0.57
N MET A 217 -4.91 16.02 0.99
CA MET A 217 -4.04 17.16 0.65
C MET A 217 -3.73 17.22 -0.86
N ILE A 218 -3.39 16.08 -1.47
CA ILE A 218 -3.17 15.98 -2.93
C ILE A 218 -4.46 16.36 -3.67
N GLY A 219 -5.62 15.87 -3.20
CA GLY A 219 -6.93 16.18 -3.75
C GLY A 219 -7.42 17.61 -3.53
N LYS A 220 -6.68 18.45 -2.81
CA LYS A 220 -6.93 19.90 -2.66
C LYS A 220 -5.89 20.74 -3.39
N ASN A 221 -4.86 20.13 -3.97
CA ASN A 221 -3.85 20.86 -4.71
C ASN A 221 -4.33 21.14 -6.14
N HIS A 222 -4.89 22.33 -6.38
CA HIS A 222 -5.47 22.68 -7.67
C HIS A 222 -4.47 22.60 -8.84
N ARG A 223 -3.20 22.94 -8.61
CA ARG A 223 -2.14 22.85 -9.64
C ARG A 223 -1.94 21.41 -10.09
N PHE A 224 -1.79 20.50 -9.13
CA PHE A 224 -1.66 19.07 -9.41
C PHE A 224 -2.90 18.52 -10.12
N LEU A 225 -4.09 18.80 -9.58
CA LEU A 225 -5.35 18.32 -10.14
C LEU A 225 -5.59 18.81 -11.57
N HIS A 226 -5.33 20.09 -11.85
CA HIS A 226 -5.45 20.67 -13.19
C HIS A 226 -4.57 19.92 -14.20
N ARG A 227 -3.31 19.61 -13.82
CA ARG A 227 -2.38 18.87 -14.67
C ARG A 227 -2.79 17.41 -14.84
N LEU A 228 -3.28 16.79 -13.78
CA LEU A 228 -3.76 15.41 -13.80
C LEU A 228 -4.97 15.25 -14.73
N VAL A 229 -5.97 16.13 -14.60
CA VAL A 229 -7.15 16.16 -15.48
C VAL A 229 -6.74 16.48 -16.94
N GLY A 230 -5.74 17.35 -17.13
CA GLY A 230 -5.15 17.63 -18.42
C GLY A 230 -4.61 16.39 -19.17
N LEU A 231 -4.12 15.36 -18.45
CA LEU A 231 -3.69 14.10 -19.07
C LEU A 231 -4.84 13.36 -19.76
N ILE A 232 -6.06 13.52 -19.25
CA ILE A 232 -7.28 12.88 -19.77
C ILE A 232 -7.83 13.71 -20.94
N LEU A 233 -7.97 15.02 -20.73
CA LEU A 233 -8.53 15.95 -21.73
C LEU A 233 -7.78 15.92 -23.07
N HIS A 234 -6.46 15.89 -23.02
CA HIS A 234 -5.63 15.96 -24.22
C HIS A 234 -5.36 14.60 -24.88
N ASN A 235 -6.03 13.53 -24.43
CA ASN A 235 -5.84 12.16 -24.92
C ASN A 235 -4.36 11.78 -25.03
N SER A 236 -3.60 12.08 -23.97
CA SER A 236 -2.17 11.78 -23.90
C SER A 236 -1.94 10.27 -23.86
N GLU A 237 -0.70 9.84 -24.13
CA GLU A 237 -0.29 8.44 -23.88
C GLU A 237 -0.57 8.00 -22.44
N MET A 238 -0.67 8.96 -21.51
CA MET A 238 -0.88 8.73 -20.09
C MET A 238 -2.34 8.81 -19.65
N THR A 239 -3.31 8.88 -20.56
CA THR A 239 -4.72 9.00 -20.22
C THR A 239 -5.22 7.84 -19.33
N GLU A 240 -4.80 6.61 -19.60
CA GLU A 240 -5.18 5.45 -18.79
C GLU A 240 -4.70 5.59 -17.33
N ALA A 241 -3.44 5.97 -17.13
CA ALA A 241 -2.87 6.21 -15.81
C ALA A 241 -3.53 7.43 -15.13
N GLY A 242 -3.85 8.47 -15.89
CA GLY A 242 -4.59 9.64 -15.39
C GLY A 242 -5.98 9.27 -14.87
N ILE A 243 -6.74 8.46 -15.63
CA ILE A 243 -8.06 7.96 -15.21
C ILE A 243 -7.93 7.12 -13.94
N GLU A 244 -6.94 6.25 -13.85
CA GLU A 244 -6.68 5.45 -12.65
C GLU A 244 -6.44 6.33 -11.42
N ALA A 245 -5.55 7.33 -11.53
CA ALA A 245 -5.22 8.22 -10.42
C ALA A 245 -6.40 9.12 -10.01
N VAL A 246 -7.14 9.67 -10.96
CA VAL A 246 -8.35 10.46 -10.66
C VAL A 246 -9.41 9.59 -10.00
N SER A 247 -9.70 8.41 -10.56
CA SER A 247 -10.67 7.46 -9.99
C SER A 247 -10.30 7.10 -8.56
N ALA A 248 -9.00 6.88 -8.30
CA ALA A 248 -8.48 6.61 -6.99
C ALA A 248 -8.70 7.77 -6.00
N LEU A 249 -8.48 9.03 -6.43
CA LEU A 249 -8.73 10.23 -5.61
C LEU A 249 -10.22 10.48 -5.38
N CYS A 250 -11.10 10.21 -6.35
CA CYS A 250 -12.56 10.36 -6.25
C CYS A 250 -13.21 9.47 -5.17
N ARG A 251 -12.52 8.40 -4.74
CA ARG A 251 -12.94 7.57 -3.59
C ARG A 251 -13.07 8.38 -2.30
N LEU A 252 -12.30 9.48 -2.16
CA LEU A 252 -12.45 10.44 -1.08
C LEU A 252 -13.42 11.54 -1.49
N GLU A 253 -14.55 11.62 -0.79
CA GLU A 253 -15.61 12.59 -1.11
C GLU A 253 -15.11 14.04 -1.08
N SER A 254 -14.18 14.33 -0.17
CA SER A 254 -13.54 15.65 -0.05
C SER A 254 -12.80 16.12 -1.30
N ASN A 255 -12.46 15.22 -2.22
CA ASN A 255 -11.65 15.52 -3.41
C ASN A 255 -12.53 15.71 -4.65
N ARG A 256 -13.77 15.22 -4.62
CA ARG A 256 -14.64 15.15 -5.80
C ARG A 256 -14.97 16.53 -6.32
N GLU A 257 -15.32 17.46 -5.43
CA GLU A 257 -15.66 18.82 -5.84
C GLU A 257 -14.48 19.52 -6.52
N GLU A 258 -13.29 19.45 -5.94
CA GLU A 258 -12.09 20.07 -6.52
C GLU A 258 -11.73 19.48 -7.89
N LEU A 259 -11.88 18.17 -8.07
CA LEU A 259 -11.70 17.53 -9.37
C LEU A 259 -12.71 18.02 -10.41
N VAL A 260 -13.98 18.16 -10.04
CA VAL A 260 -15.01 18.73 -10.93
C VAL A 260 -14.66 20.17 -11.29
N GLN A 261 -14.16 20.97 -10.34
CA GLN A 261 -13.69 22.34 -10.59
C GLN A 261 -12.57 22.42 -11.63
N GLN A 262 -11.69 21.41 -11.67
CA GLN A 262 -10.60 21.33 -12.64
C GLN A 262 -11.02 20.76 -14.01
N GLY A 263 -12.32 20.58 -14.26
CA GLY A 263 -12.84 20.14 -15.55
C GLY A 263 -12.86 18.62 -15.74
N LEU A 264 -12.90 17.85 -14.65
CA LEU A 264 -12.90 16.39 -14.72
C LEU A 264 -14.02 15.83 -15.62
N ILE A 265 -15.24 16.37 -15.49
CA ILE A 265 -16.39 15.86 -16.26
C ILE A 265 -16.15 15.97 -17.76
N ASN A 266 -15.68 17.13 -18.23
CA ASN A 266 -15.34 17.31 -19.63
C ASN A 266 -14.24 16.33 -20.10
N GLY A 267 -13.24 16.06 -19.25
CA GLY A 267 -12.19 15.07 -19.50
C GLY A 267 -12.74 13.65 -19.68
N LEU A 268 -13.58 13.21 -18.75
CA LEU A 268 -14.20 11.88 -18.79
C LEU A 268 -15.15 11.73 -19.98
N VAL A 269 -15.98 12.73 -20.26
CA VAL A 269 -16.89 12.74 -21.42
C VAL A 269 -16.11 12.62 -22.72
N THR A 270 -15.07 13.44 -22.89
CA THR A 270 -14.21 13.42 -24.07
C THR A 270 -13.55 12.06 -24.26
N TYR A 271 -12.99 11.49 -23.19
CA TYR A 271 -12.37 10.16 -23.24
C TYR A 271 -13.38 9.07 -23.59
N ILE A 272 -14.55 9.02 -22.92
CA ILE A 272 -15.58 8.01 -23.16
C ILE A 272 -16.06 8.06 -24.61
N LEU A 273 -16.34 9.25 -25.15
CA LEU A 273 -16.78 9.43 -26.53
C LEU A 273 -15.73 8.97 -27.55
N ASN A 274 -14.44 9.16 -27.25
CA ASN A 274 -13.34 8.77 -28.13
C ASN A 274 -12.85 7.32 -27.90
N SER A 275 -13.24 6.69 -26.79
CA SER A 275 -12.80 5.32 -26.50
C SER A 275 -13.32 4.33 -27.54
N GLU A 276 -12.41 3.56 -28.12
CA GLU A 276 -12.74 2.42 -28.98
C GLU A 276 -13.17 1.22 -28.13
N THR A 277 -13.85 0.24 -28.73
CA THR A 277 -14.29 -1.02 -28.10
C THR A 277 -13.13 -2.00 -27.85
N LYS A 278 -11.96 -1.51 -27.44
CA LYS A 278 -10.83 -2.34 -27.05
C LYS A 278 -11.06 -2.93 -25.65
N GLU A 279 -10.66 -4.19 -25.44
CA GLU A 279 -10.75 -4.89 -24.14
C GLU A 279 -9.96 -4.22 -23.00
N ARG A 280 -9.00 -3.33 -23.29
CA ARG A 280 -8.10 -2.71 -22.30
C ARG A 280 -8.37 -1.23 -22.01
N SER A 281 -9.46 -0.63 -22.50
CA SER A 281 -9.74 0.78 -22.21
C SER A 281 -10.29 0.96 -20.80
N SER A 282 -9.85 1.98 -20.05
CA SER A 282 -10.46 2.41 -18.78
C SER A 282 -11.83 3.10 -18.95
N ALA A 283 -12.61 2.75 -19.97
CA ALA A 283 -13.92 3.34 -20.23
C ALA A 283 -14.95 3.05 -19.13
N ALA A 284 -15.04 1.81 -18.63
CA ALA A 284 -15.85 1.50 -17.45
C ALA A 284 -15.39 2.27 -16.23
N ARG A 285 -14.08 2.34 -15.97
CA ARG A 285 -13.54 3.10 -14.83
C ARG A 285 -13.83 4.60 -14.95
N ALA A 286 -13.73 5.16 -16.15
CA ALA A 286 -14.11 6.56 -16.40
C ALA A 286 -15.60 6.79 -16.15
N MET A 287 -16.46 5.86 -16.59
CA MET A 287 -17.91 5.93 -16.36
C MET A 287 -18.27 5.79 -14.87
N ALA A 288 -17.66 4.85 -14.16
CA ALA A 288 -17.82 4.70 -12.70
C ALA A 288 -17.32 5.93 -11.94
N THR A 289 -16.22 6.54 -12.39
CA THR A 289 -15.72 7.80 -11.81
C THR A 289 -16.68 8.95 -12.07
N MET A 290 -17.30 9.00 -13.25
CA MET A 290 -18.35 9.96 -13.57
C MET A 290 -19.57 9.76 -12.66
N GLU A 291 -20.04 8.54 -12.46
CA GLU A 291 -21.12 8.23 -11.50
C GLU A 291 -20.81 8.75 -10.08
N GLN A 292 -19.59 8.53 -9.58
CA GLN A 292 -19.18 9.00 -8.24
C GLN A 292 -19.28 10.52 -8.08
N VAL A 293 -18.95 11.30 -9.11
CA VAL A 293 -19.00 12.77 -9.04
C VAL A 293 -20.41 13.33 -9.29
N LEU A 294 -21.28 12.59 -9.97
CA LEU A 294 -22.69 12.96 -10.17
C LEU A 294 -23.55 12.82 -8.91
N GLY A 295 -23.03 12.15 -7.86
CA GLY A 295 -23.62 12.23 -6.52
C GLY A 295 -23.67 13.64 -5.93
N MET A 296 -22.93 14.60 -6.51
CA MET A 296 -22.92 16.01 -6.11
C MET A 296 -23.68 16.88 -7.12
N GLU A 297 -24.38 17.90 -6.64
CA GLU A 297 -25.18 18.78 -7.50
C GLU A 297 -24.35 19.47 -8.59
N ARG A 298 -23.18 19.98 -8.23
CA ARG A 298 -22.24 20.58 -9.17
C ARG A 298 -21.81 19.61 -10.27
N GLY A 299 -21.62 18.34 -9.94
CA GLY A 299 -21.27 17.32 -10.93
C GLY A 299 -22.39 17.15 -11.97
N LYS A 300 -23.65 17.12 -11.51
CA LYS A 300 -24.81 17.02 -12.41
C LYS A 300 -24.91 18.23 -13.32
N GLU A 301 -24.79 19.44 -12.77
CA GLU A 301 -24.84 20.68 -13.53
C GLU A 301 -23.79 20.71 -14.65
N GLU A 302 -22.55 20.34 -14.34
CA GLU A 302 -21.46 20.34 -15.32
C GLU A 302 -21.67 19.26 -16.40
N LEU A 303 -22.25 18.09 -16.07
CA LEU A 303 -22.59 17.09 -17.07
C LEU A 303 -23.72 17.55 -18.01
N ILE A 304 -24.75 18.20 -17.47
CA ILE A 304 -25.88 18.74 -18.27
C ILE A 304 -25.41 19.85 -19.21
N LYS A 305 -24.47 20.69 -18.74
CA LYS A 305 -23.87 21.77 -19.55
C LYS A 305 -22.98 21.22 -20.66
N ASP A 306 -22.37 20.04 -20.47
CA ASP A 306 -21.51 19.43 -21.49
C ASP A 306 -22.37 18.83 -22.64
N PRO A 307 -22.20 19.29 -23.90
CA PRO A 307 -23.01 18.81 -25.03
C PRO A 307 -22.81 17.32 -25.34
N GLY A 308 -21.69 16.74 -24.89
CA GLY A 308 -21.37 15.32 -25.01
C GLY A 308 -21.79 14.48 -23.81
N GLY A 309 -22.22 15.08 -22.69
CA GLY A 309 -22.42 14.40 -21.40
C GLY A 309 -23.40 13.23 -21.47
N VAL A 310 -24.66 13.50 -21.83
CA VAL A 310 -25.70 12.47 -21.99
C VAL A 310 -25.30 11.46 -23.07
N LYS A 311 -24.70 11.92 -24.17
CA LYS A 311 -24.26 11.06 -25.27
C LYS A 311 -23.18 10.06 -24.82
N ALA A 312 -22.26 10.48 -23.95
CA ALA A 312 -21.20 9.64 -23.42
C ALA A 312 -21.78 8.51 -22.54
N ALA A 313 -22.71 8.85 -21.65
CA ALA A 313 -23.39 7.85 -20.82
C ALA A 313 -24.21 6.86 -21.69
N VAL A 314 -24.99 7.35 -22.65
CA VAL A 314 -25.75 6.50 -23.58
C VAL A 314 -24.83 5.57 -24.37
N LYS A 315 -23.68 6.06 -24.86
CA LYS A 315 -22.67 5.23 -25.55
C LYS A 315 -22.21 4.06 -24.66
N MET A 316 -22.02 4.29 -23.37
CA MET A 316 -21.60 3.25 -22.42
C MET A 316 -22.69 2.24 -22.07
N VAL A 317 -23.96 2.64 -22.04
CA VAL A 317 -25.09 1.70 -21.84
C VAL A 317 -25.14 0.64 -22.94
N PHE A 318 -24.88 1.01 -24.19
CA PHE A 318 -24.93 0.10 -25.34
C PHE A 318 -23.58 -0.58 -25.66
N ARG A 319 -22.58 -0.44 -24.80
CA ARG A 319 -21.26 -1.04 -25.02
C ARG A 319 -21.28 -2.53 -24.65
N VAL A 320 -21.24 -3.39 -25.68
CA VAL A 320 -21.46 -4.84 -25.58
C VAL A 320 -20.37 -5.61 -24.82
N SER A 321 -19.16 -5.05 -24.68
CA SER A 321 -17.99 -5.75 -24.13
C SER A 321 -17.69 -5.49 -22.64
N ASP A 322 -18.50 -4.69 -21.94
CA ASP A 322 -18.14 -4.20 -20.59
C ASP A 322 -19.38 -3.94 -19.72
N HIS A 323 -19.85 -4.98 -19.01
CA HIS A 323 -21.05 -4.91 -18.17
C HIS A 323 -20.88 -3.93 -16.99
N GLU A 324 -19.67 -3.76 -16.45
CA GLU A 324 -19.41 -2.86 -15.32
C GLU A 324 -19.65 -1.39 -15.71
N GLY A 325 -19.26 -1.00 -16.92
CA GLY A 325 -19.49 0.36 -17.41
C GLY A 325 -20.96 0.68 -17.68
N SER A 326 -21.78 -0.31 -18.06
CA SER A 326 -23.19 -0.10 -18.41
C SER A 326 -24.06 0.21 -17.19
N GLU A 327 -23.81 -0.43 -16.04
CA GLU A 327 -24.54 -0.15 -14.80
C GLU A 327 -24.29 1.28 -14.32
N SER A 328 -23.03 1.69 -14.22
CA SER A 328 -22.66 3.07 -13.87
C SER A 328 -23.25 4.11 -14.82
N ALA A 329 -23.34 3.78 -16.11
CA ALA A 329 -23.95 4.64 -17.11
C ALA A 329 -25.46 4.83 -16.90
N LEU A 330 -26.18 3.75 -16.59
CA LEU A 330 -27.61 3.81 -16.27
C LEU A 330 -27.86 4.63 -15.00
N ASN A 331 -27.09 4.37 -13.93
CA ASN A 331 -27.20 5.13 -12.68
C ASN A 331 -26.95 6.61 -12.90
N SER A 332 -25.93 6.94 -13.69
CA SER A 332 -25.58 8.32 -14.05
C SER A 332 -26.69 9.03 -14.83
N LEU A 333 -27.37 8.33 -15.75
CA LEU A 333 -28.53 8.89 -16.47
C LEU A 333 -29.72 9.12 -15.53
N ILE A 334 -29.99 8.19 -14.61
CA ILE A 334 -31.07 8.33 -13.62
C ILE A 334 -30.83 9.53 -12.69
N MET A 335 -29.58 9.82 -12.33
CA MET A 335 -29.25 10.96 -11.46
C MET A 335 -29.47 12.34 -12.11
N VAL A 336 -29.57 12.39 -13.45
CA VAL A 336 -29.51 13.63 -14.24
C VAL A 336 -30.81 13.90 -15.01
N LEU A 337 -31.73 12.91 -15.09
CA LEU A 337 -33.07 13.01 -15.68
C LEU A 337 -34.13 13.39 -14.63
#